data_AF-A0A7S1WXL6-F1
#
_entry.id   AF-A0A7S1WXL6-F1
#
_cell.length_a   1.000
_cell.length_b   1.000
_cell.length_c   1.000
_cell.angle_alpha   90.00
_cell.angle_beta   90.00
_cell.angle_gamma   90.00
#
_symmetry.space_group_name_H-M   'P 1'
#
loop_
_entity.id
_entity.type
_entity.pdbx_description
1 polymer ?
#
loop_
_entity_poly.entity_id
_entity_poly.type
_entity_poly.pdbx_seq_one_letter_code
_entity_poly.pdbx_strand_id
1 'polypeptide(L)'
;AGFRRGSPSRVWRPPLAMHGRRKKDVVELSPEEKEKQSQQVKTARTLFAKLLGQRQAKVYSQQTLDMTSKALQFHPEFPTLWGYRREILESGQADGELWQLLKVEMKLLEGALRKSQKVYSIWFHRRWVVERLFELCGPAAEKAQALLDTELSLCRQLLGVDERNFHCWNHRAHVLCLMRRLLAARAASAPPEAADGGGEAAAGAAAASASTGAAGGGGDAGAGGPGAARPPAGPDAAGGAPP
;
A
#
# COMPACT_ATOMS: atom_id res chain seq x y z
N ALA A 1 38.57 -7.28 -22.11
CA ALA A 1 37.56 -6.34 -21.54
C ALA A 1 36.32 -7.13 -21.15
N GLY A 2 36.12 -7.39 -19.85
CA GLY A 2 35.00 -8.19 -19.34
C GLY A 2 33.83 -7.30 -18.93
N PHE A 3 32.70 -7.42 -19.63
CA PHE A 3 31.45 -6.73 -19.30
C PHE A 3 30.77 -7.45 -18.13
N ARG A 4 30.82 -6.86 -16.92
CA ARG A 4 30.17 -7.38 -15.72
C ARG A 4 28.65 -7.31 -15.91
N ARG A 5 27.97 -8.45 -15.87
CA ARG A 5 26.49 -8.51 -15.78
C ARG A 5 26.04 -7.89 -14.46
N GLY A 6 25.05 -7.01 -14.56
CA GLY A 6 24.43 -6.33 -13.44
C GLY A 6 23.75 -7.28 -12.44
N SER A 7 23.65 -6.79 -11.22
CA SER A 7 23.07 -7.44 -10.03
C SER A 7 21.66 -8.02 -10.29
N PRO A 8 21.30 -9.17 -9.71
CA PRO A 8 19.96 -9.73 -9.87
C PRO A 8 18.93 -8.86 -9.14
N SER A 9 18.13 -8.14 -9.90
CA SER A 9 16.91 -7.48 -9.40
C SER A 9 16.03 -8.50 -8.68
N ARG A 10 15.62 -8.20 -7.44
CA ARG A 10 14.69 -9.01 -6.63
C ARG A 10 13.29 -8.96 -7.25
N VAL A 11 13.05 -9.81 -8.25
CA VAL A 11 11.73 -9.94 -8.88
C VAL A 11 10.75 -10.54 -7.88
N TRP A 12 9.64 -9.85 -7.62
CA TRP A 12 8.54 -10.40 -6.84
C TRP A 12 7.85 -11.49 -7.64
N ARG A 13 7.73 -12.69 -7.05
CA ARG A 13 6.96 -13.79 -7.63
C ARG A 13 5.62 -13.91 -6.90
N PRO A 14 4.54 -14.29 -7.59
CA PRO A 14 3.26 -14.56 -6.95
C PRO A 14 3.41 -15.66 -5.89
N PRO A 15 2.88 -15.49 -4.67
CA PRO A 15 2.84 -16.58 -3.71
C PRO A 15 1.93 -17.73 -4.17
N LEU A 16 2.21 -18.94 -3.68
CA LEU A 16 1.33 -20.11 -3.83
C LEU A 16 -0.04 -19.75 -3.22
N ALA A 17 -1.07 -19.68 -4.06
CA ALA A 17 -2.38 -19.19 -3.68
C ALA A 17 -3.10 -20.17 -2.72
N MET A 18 -3.61 -19.65 -1.59
CA MET A 18 -4.52 -20.39 -0.69
C MET A 18 -5.93 -20.58 -1.28
N HIS A 19 -6.24 -19.84 -2.36
CA HIS A 19 -7.50 -19.90 -3.07
C HIS A 19 -7.27 -20.48 -4.47
N GLY A 20 -8.20 -21.30 -4.97
CA GLY A 20 -8.07 -21.92 -6.29
C GLY A 20 -7.22 -23.19 -6.32
N ARG A 21 -7.16 -23.96 -5.22
CA ARG A 21 -6.56 -25.31 -5.23
C ARG A 21 -7.23 -26.14 -6.33
N ARG A 22 -6.46 -26.64 -7.29
CA ARG A 22 -7.00 -27.49 -8.35
C ARG A 22 -7.13 -28.89 -7.79
N LYS A 23 -8.14 -29.65 -8.24
CA LYS A 23 -8.42 -31.01 -7.74
C LYS A 23 -7.22 -31.97 -7.88
N LYS A 24 -6.34 -31.71 -8.86
CA LYS A 24 -5.09 -32.43 -9.12
C LYS A 24 -3.92 -32.09 -8.18
N ASP A 25 -4.03 -31.03 -7.38
CA ASP A 25 -3.01 -30.60 -6.42
C ASP A 25 -3.18 -31.29 -5.05
N VAL A 26 -4.22 -32.13 -4.89
CA VAL A 26 -4.43 -32.97 -3.71
C VAL A 26 -3.51 -34.18 -3.82
N VAL A 27 -2.24 -33.96 -3.45
CA VAL A 27 -1.29 -35.04 -3.23
C VAL A 27 -1.64 -35.68 -1.88
N GLU A 28 -1.89 -36.99 -1.85
CA GLU A 28 -2.00 -37.71 -0.60
C GLU A 28 -0.65 -37.65 0.11
N LEU A 29 -0.60 -36.87 1.20
CA LEU A 29 0.59 -36.74 2.02
C LEU A 29 1.01 -38.10 2.57
N SER A 30 2.32 -38.36 2.57
CA SER A 30 2.87 -39.56 3.19
C SER A 30 2.53 -39.60 4.69
N PRO A 31 2.53 -40.78 5.34
CA PRO A 31 2.32 -40.86 6.79
C PRO A 31 3.29 -39.95 7.59
N GLU A 32 4.56 -39.87 7.15
CA GLU A 32 5.57 -39.01 7.76
C GLU A 32 5.25 -37.52 7.60
N GLU A 33 4.79 -37.09 6.41
CA GLU A 33 4.41 -35.71 6.16
C GLU A 33 3.15 -35.31 6.95
N LYS A 34 2.18 -36.21 7.08
CA LYS A 34 0.99 -36.03 7.92
C LYS A 34 1.37 -35.86 9.38
N GLU A 35 2.28 -36.70 9.89
CA GLU A 35 2.76 -36.58 11.28
C GLU A 35 3.52 -35.26 11.50
N LYS A 36 4.39 -34.87 10.56
CA LYS A 36 5.09 -33.58 10.61
C LYS A 36 4.12 -32.40 10.62
N GLN A 37 3.09 -32.41 9.77
CA GLN A 37 2.04 -31.37 9.77
C GLN A 37 1.26 -31.36 11.09
N SER A 38 0.89 -32.53 11.62
CA SER A 38 0.22 -32.67 12.91
C SER A 38 1.04 -32.05 14.05
N GLN A 39 2.35 -32.34 14.08
CA GLN A 39 3.28 -31.75 15.06
C GLN A 39 3.38 -30.23 14.91
N GLN A 40 3.51 -29.71 13.69
CA GLN A 40 3.51 -28.28 13.43
C GLN A 40 2.23 -27.60 13.91
N VAL A 41 1.07 -28.20 13.65
CA VAL A 41 -0.23 -27.68 14.10
C VAL A 41 -0.32 -27.70 15.63
N LYS A 42 0.12 -28.76 16.29
CA LYS A 42 0.16 -28.85 17.77
C LYS A 42 1.02 -27.74 18.36
N THR A 43 2.25 -27.57 17.86
CA THR A 43 3.16 -26.51 18.31
C THR A 43 2.58 -25.11 18.08
N ALA A 44 1.98 -24.87 16.90
CA ALA A 44 1.36 -23.59 16.58
C ALA A 44 0.18 -23.29 17.51
N ARG A 45 -0.68 -24.27 17.79
CA ARG A 45 -1.83 -24.11 18.72
C ARG A 45 -1.37 -23.75 20.13
N THR A 46 -0.35 -24.43 20.65
CA THR A 46 0.22 -24.12 21.97
C THR A 46 0.81 -22.71 22.00
N LEU A 47 1.54 -22.31 20.95
CA LEU A 47 2.11 -20.97 20.84
C LEU A 47 1.02 -19.90 20.80
N PHE A 48 -0.04 -20.10 20.01
CA PHE A 48 -1.17 -19.16 19.93
C PHE A 48 -1.91 -19.06 21.26
N ALA A 49 -2.21 -20.18 21.93
CA ALA A 49 -2.86 -20.17 23.24
C ALA A 49 -2.04 -19.36 24.27
N LYS A 50 -0.71 -19.57 24.29
CA LYS A 50 0.20 -18.80 25.14
C LYS A 50 0.15 -17.30 24.82
N LEU A 51 0.26 -16.93 23.54
CA LEU A 51 0.24 -15.53 23.12
C LEU A 51 -1.08 -14.83 23.45
N LEU A 52 -2.21 -15.52 23.30
CA LEU A 52 -3.52 -14.99 23.66
C LEU A 52 -3.63 -14.79 25.18
N GLY A 53 -3.15 -15.74 25.98
CA GLY A 53 -3.10 -15.59 27.44
C GLY A 53 -2.21 -14.42 27.88
N GLN A 54 -1.04 -14.26 27.26
CA GLN A 54 -0.14 -13.13 27.54
C GLN A 54 -0.77 -11.78 27.16
N ARG A 55 -1.50 -11.71 26.04
CA ARG A 55 -2.23 -10.50 25.65
C ARG A 55 -3.30 -10.13 26.68
N GLN A 56 -4.07 -11.12 27.14
CA GLN A 56 -5.09 -10.90 28.16
C GLN A 56 -4.49 -10.39 29.47
N ALA A 57 -3.29 -10.88 29.82
CA ALA A 57 -2.52 -10.42 30.98
C ALA A 57 -1.72 -9.12 30.71
N LYS A 58 -1.85 -8.50 29.52
CA LYS A 58 -1.12 -7.29 29.10
C LYS A 58 0.41 -7.40 29.26
N VAL A 59 0.96 -8.57 28.99
CA VAL A 59 2.42 -8.79 29.06
C VAL A 59 3.05 -8.16 27.82
N TYR A 60 3.73 -7.03 28.00
CA TYR A 60 4.44 -6.35 26.91
C TYR A 60 5.94 -6.50 27.13
N SER A 61 6.57 -7.35 26.34
CA SER A 61 8.00 -7.64 26.44
C SER A 61 8.60 -7.99 25.09
N GLN A 62 9.92 -7.79 24.95
CA GLN A 62 10.65 -8.18 23.74
C GLN A 62 10.47 -9.67 23.42
N GLN A 63 10.47 -10.53 24.45
CA GLN A 63 10.23 -11.97 24.28
C GLN A 63 8.86 -12.25 23.64
N THR A 64 7.82 -11.51 24.07
CA THR A 64 6.47 -11.64 23.52
C THR A 64 6.42 -11.14 22.08
N LEU A 65 7.12 -10.04 21.77
CA LEU A 65 7.26 -9.54 20.41
C LEU A 65 7.97 -10.57 19.51
N ASP A 66 9.00 -11.26 19.99
CA ASP A 66 9.69 -12.30 19.22
C ASP A 66 8.80 -13.54 18.99
N MET A 67 8.02 -13.94 20.00
CA MET A 67 7.06 -15.04 19.86
C MET A 67 5.96 -14.72 18.84
N THR A 68 5.43 -13.49 18.85
CA THR A 68 4.46 -13.06 17.83
C THR A 68 5.08 -13.01 16.43
N SER A 69 6.36 -12.61 16.30
CA SER A 69 7.09 -12.65 15.01
C SER A 69 7.15 -14.08 14.45
N LYS A 70 7.53 -15.05 15.29
CA LYS A 70 7.58 -16.48 14.90
C LYS A 70 6.20 -16.96 14.48
N ALA A 71 5.17 -16.68 15.28
CA ALA A 71 3.79 -17.04 14.98
C ALA A 71 3.31 -16.50 13.62
N LEU A 72 3.57 -15.22 13.33
CA LEU A 72 3.15 -14.56 12.09
C LEU A 72 3.97 -14.99 10.86
N GLN A 73 5.21 -15.46 11.05
CA GLN A 73 5.94 -16.11 9.96
C GLN A 73 5.24 -17.38 9.49
N PHE A 74 4.59 -18.14 10.38
CA PHE A 74 3.83 -19.32 10.00
C PHE A 74 2.41 -18.98 9.52
N HIS A 75 1.72 -18.08 10.22
CA HIS A 75 0.32 -17.73 9.92
C HIS A 75 0.11 -16.20 9.96
N PRO A 76 0.43 -15.50 8.86
CA PRO A 76 0.33 -14.03 8.82
C PRO A 76 -1.11 -13.52 8.75
N GLU A 77 -2.10 -14.42 8.58
CA GLU A 77 -3.50 -14.03 8.48
C GLU A 77 -4.13 -13.72 9.83
N PHE A 78 -3.48 -14.09 10.94
CA PHE A 78 -4.02 -13.93 12.29
C PHE A 78 -4.10 -12.47 12.74
N PRO A 79 -5.28 -11.79 12.69
CA PRO A 79 -5.37 -10.35 12.92
C PRO A 79 -5.07 -9.97 14.38
N THR A 80 -5.45 -10.84 15.32
CA THR A 80 -5.26 -10.66 16.77
C THR A 80 -3.80 -10.46 17.14
N LEU A 81 -2.88 -11.19 16.49
CA LEU A 81 -1.45 -11.05 16.78
C LEU A 81 -0.87 -9.75 16.25
N TRP A 82 -1.30 -9.28 15.08
CA TRP A 82 -0.93 -7.94 14.60
C TRP A 82 -1.44 -6.84 15.52
N GLY A 83 -2.65 -7.01 16.09
CA GLY A 83 -3.18 -6.13 17.14
C GLY A 83 -2.29 -6.12 18.37
N TYR A 84 -1.94 -7.30 18.88
CA TYR A 84 -1.08 -7.42 20.05
C TYR A 84 0.31 -6.80 19.83
N ARG A 85 0.88 -6.94 18.64
CA ARG A 85 2.14 -6.29 18.30
C ARG A 85 2.06 -4.76 18.39
N ARG A 86 0.98 -4.15 17.90
CA ARG A 86 0.76 -2.70 18.06
C ARG A 86 0.72 -2.31 19.53
N GLU A 87 -0.04 -3.04 20.35
CA GLU A 87 -0.12 -2.80 21.79
C GLU A 87 1.26 -2.84 22.46
N ILE A 88 2.11 -3.81 22.10
CA ILE A 88 3.48 -3.92 22.62
C ILE A 88 4.36 -2.75 22.14
N LEU A 89 4.30 -2.41 20.85
CA LEU A 89 5.10 -1.32 20.28
C LEU A 89 4.67 0.05 20.82
N GLU A 90 3.40 0.21 21.20
CA GLU A 90 2.84 1.43 21.77
C GLU A 90 3.00 1.52 23.30
N SER A 91 3.53 0.49 23.97
CA SER A 91 3.57 0.42 25.44
C SER A 91 4.67 1.28 26.10
N GLY A 92 4.95 2.46 25.57
CA GLY A 92 5.86 3.44 26.18
C GLY A 92 7.31 3.37 25.73
N GLN A 93 7.58 2.94 24.49
CA GLN A 93 8.92 3.02 23.89
C GLN A 93 9.30 4.48 23.61
N ALA A 94 10.57 4.86 23.84
CA ALA A 94 11.06 6.15 23.41
C ALA A 94 11.11 6.24 21.87
N ASP A 95 10.94 7.44 21.29
CA ASP A 95 10.85 7.64 19.84
C ASP A 95 12.00 7.00 19.04
N GLY A 96 13.23 7.10 19.55
CA GLY A 96 14.41 6.51 18.92
C GLY A 96 14.40 4.98 18.92
N GLU A 97 13.93 4.36 19.99
CA GLU A 97 13.79 2.90 20.11
C GLU A 97 12.63 2.40 19.25
N LEU A 98 11.50 3.10 19.30
CA LEU A 98 10.33 2.82 18.48
C LEU A 98 10.67 2.86 16.99
N TRP A 99 11.46 3.84 16.55
CA TRP A 99 11.93 3.91 15.16
C TRP A 99 12.66 2.64 14.73
N GLN A 100 13.59 2.13 15.55
CA GLN A 100 14.33 0.90 15.23
C GLN A 100 13.42 -0.33 15.22
N LEU A 101 12.50 -0.43 16.19
CA LEU A 101 11.51 -1.51 16.25
C LEU A 101 10.59 -1.52 15.03
N LEU A 102 10.11 -0.36 14.60
CA LEU A 102 9.27 -0.23 13.39
C LEU A 102 10.06 -0.58 12.11
N LYS A 103 11.36 -0.29 12.04
CA LYS A 103 12.20 -0.76 10.93
C LYS A 103 12.35 -2.28 10.90
N VAL A 104 12.39 -2.94 12.05
CA VAL A 104 12.33 -4.41 12.15
C VAL A 104 10.94 -4.90 11.72
N GLU A 105 9.87 -4.22 12.14
CA GLU A 105 8.49 -4.54 11.77
C GLU A 105 8.28 -4.52 10.26
N MET A 106 8.87 -3.54 9.57
CA MET A 106 8.83 -3.46 8.10
C MET A 106 9.39 -4.72 7.42
N LYS A 107 10.47 -5.32 7.97
CA LYS A 107 11.03 -6.57 7.44
C LYS A 107 10.07 -7.75 7.65
N LEU A 108 9.41 -7.81 8.80
CA LEU A 108 8.39 -8.83 9.07
C LEU A 108 7.22 -8.72 8.08
N LEU A 109 6.73 -7.50 7.86
CA LEU A 109 5.65 -7.20 6.91
C LEU A 109 6.03 -7.52 5.47
N GLU A 110 7.26 -7.21 5.04
CA GLU A 110 7.74 -7.62 3.71
C GLU A 110 7.74 -9.14 3.55
N GLY A 111 8.21 -9.87 4.57
CA GLY A 111 8.15 -11.33 4.58
C GLY A 111 6.72 -11.86 4.50
N ALA A 112 5.79 -11.22 5.21
CA ALA A 112 4.37 -11.57 5.19
C ALA A 112 3.73 -11.30 3.82
N LEU A 113 3.98 -10.13 3.20
CA LEU A 113 3.48 -9.79 1.87
C LEU A 113 4.03 -10.70 0.77
N ARG A 114 5.28 -11.17 0.89
CA ARG A 114 5.84 -12.17 -0.04
C ARG A 114 5.09 -13.49 0.00
N LYS A 115 4.56 -13.88 1.17
CA LYS A 115 3.79 -15.10 1.37
C LYS A 115 2.32 -14.94 1.00
N SER A 116 1.71 -13.79 1.29
CA SER A 116 0.33 -13.52 0.92
C SER A 116 0.09 -12.03 0.77
N GLN A 117 -0.29 -11.63 -0.45
CA GLN A 117 -0.49 -10.24 -0.83
C GLN A 117 -1.95 -9.78 -0.65
N LYS A 118 -2.86 -10.69 -0.30
CA LYS A 118 -4.32 -10.45 -0.29
C LYS A 118 -4.93 -10.68 1.10
N VAL A 119 -4.22 -10.21 2.13
CA VAL A 119 -4.59 -10.39 3.54
C VAL A 119 -4.71 -9.02 4.19
N TYR A 120 -5.92 -8.69 4.65
CA TYR A 120 -6.24 -7.38 5.23
C TYR A 120 -5.35 -7.03 6.43
N SER A 121 -5.12 -7.97 7.34
CA SER A 121 -4.39 -7.70 8.58
C SER A 121 -2.94 -7.26 8.34
N ILE A 122 -2.28 -7.80 7.31
CA ILE A 122 -0.92 -7.40 6.89
C ILE A 122 -0.93 -5.96 6.38
N TRP A 123 -1.83 -5.63 5.46
CA TRP A 123 -1.92 -4.28 4.89
C TRP A 123 -2.34 -3.24 5.92
N PHE A 124 -3.28 -3.59 6.80
CA PHE A 124 -3.70 -2.72 7.90
C PHE A 124 -2.55 -2.44 8.85
N HIS A 125 -1.77 -3.45 9.22
CA HIS A 125 -0.60 -3.25 10.07
C HIS A 125 0.50 -2.47 9.36
N ARG A 126 0.76 -2.72 8.07
CA ARG A 126 1.74 -1.96 7.28
C ARG A 126 1.37 -0.48 7.20
N ARG A 127 0.09 -0.17 6.98
CA ARG A 127 -0.40 1.21 7.01
C ARG A 127 -0.07 1.89 8.34
N TRP A 128 -0.38 1.25 9.46
CA TRP A 128 -0.05 1.78 10.79
C TRP A 128 1.46 2.00 10.96
N VAL A 129 2.31 1.04 10.57
CA VAL A 129 3.77 1.19 10.66
C VAL A 129 4.27 2.37 9.82
N VAL A 130 3.76 2.53 8.59
CA VAL A 130 4.15 3.64 7.70
C VAL A 130 3.71 4.99 8.28
N GLU A 131 2.48 5.09 8.81
CA GLU A 131 1.98 6.30 9.47
C GLU A 131 2.88 6.69 10.66
N ARG A 132 3.23 5.73 11.53
CA ARG A 132 4.10 5.98 12.70
C ARG A 132 5.52 6.37 12.31
N LEU A 133 6.11 5.71 11.31
CA LEU A 133 7.42 6.09 10.79
C LEU A 133 7.37 7.51 10.16
N PHE A 134 6.31 7.83 9.43
CA PHE A 134 6.15 9.17 8.85
C PHE A 134 6.09 10.26 9.93
N GLU A 135 5.33 10.02 11.00
CA GLU A 135 5.26 10.92 12.16
C GLU A 135 6.64 11.11 12.82
N LEU A 136 7.35 10.01 13.09
CA LEU A 136 8.68 10.04 13.74
C LEU A 136 9.77 10.71 12.89
N CYS A 137 9.65 10.67 11.56
CA CYS A 137 10.57 11.41 10.68
C CYS A 137 10.37 12.93 10.73
N GLY A 138 9.15 13.38 11.05
CA GLY A 138 8.71 14.74 10.84
C GLY A 138 8.22 14.98 9.40
N PRO A 139 7.16 15.78 9.22
CA PRO A 139 6.43 15.88 7.95
C PRO A 139 7.19 16.58 6.81
N ALA A 140 8.34 17.23 7.07
CA ALA A 140 9.14 17.89 6.04
C ALA A 140 10.53 17.25 5.83
N ALA A 141 10.81 16.12 6.49
CA ALA A 141 12.14 15.52 6.46
C ALA A 141 12.40 14.70 5.20
N GLU A 142 13.63 14.73 4.70
CA GLU A 142 14.13 13.85 3.63
C GLU A 142 13.91 12.36 3.94
N LYS A 143 13.99 11.96 5.22
CA LYS A 143 13.71 10.59 5.65
C LYS A 143 12.24 10.18 5.39
N ALA A 144 11.30 11.11 5.54
CA ALA A 144 9.89 10.85 5.24
C ALA A 144 9.68 10.67 3.73
N GLN A 145 10.33 11.49 2.90
CA GLN A 145 10.31 11.32 1.44
C GLN A 145 10.83 9.93 1.04
N ALA A 146 12.00 9.54 1.53
CA ALA A 146 12.61 8.25 1.23
C ALA A 146 11.74 7.05 1.66
N LEU A 147 11.04 7.16 2.80
CA LEU A 147 10.06 6.18 3.24
C LEU A 147 8.92 6.04 2.23
N LEU A 148 8.30 7.16 1.83
CA LEU A 148 7.15 7.13 0.91
C LEU A 148 7.55 6.66 -0.49
N ASP A 149 8.73 7.03 -0.98
CA ASP A 149 9.24 6.55 -2.28
C ASP A 149 9.48 5.04 -2.26
N THR A 150 9.97 4.51 -1.14
CA THR A 150 10.11 3.06 -0.94
C THR A 150 8.75 2.36 -1.02
N GLU A 151 7.71 2.92 -0.38
CA GLU A 151 6.36 2.36 -0.42
C GLU A 151 5.71 2.45 -1.82
N LEU A 152 5.92 3.55 -2.54
CA LEU A 152 5.44 3.69 -3.92
C LEU A 152 6.16 2.71 -4.87
N SER A 153 7.44 2.47 -4.65
CA SER A 153 8.22 1.47 -5.38
C SER A 153 7.69 0.05 -5.13
N LEU A 154 7.39 -0.29 -3.87
CA LEU A 154 6.72 -1.55 -3.53
C LEU A 154 5.39 -1.69 -4.26
N CYS A 155 4.55 -0.64 -4.24
CA CYS A 155 3.27 -0.67 -4.93
C CYS A 155 3.42 -0.91 -6.44
N ARG A 156 4.40 -0.25 -7.08
CA ARG A 156 4.71 -0.47 -8.50
C ARG A 156 5.09 -1.93 -8.77
N GLN A 157 5.92 -2.52 -7.91
CA GLN A 157 6.32 -3.92 -8.04
C GLN A 157 5.15 -4.89 -7.88
N LEU A 158 4.32 -4.70 -6.85
CA LEU A 158 3.18 -5.59 -6.58
C LEU A 158 2.06 -5.46 -7.63
N LEU A 159 1.78 -4.25 -8.09
CA LEU A 159 0.81 -4.03 -9.18
C LEU A 159 1.33 -4.52 -10.53
N GLY A 160 2.65 -4.55 -10.74
CA GLY A 160 3.24 -5.21 -11.90
C GLY A 160 3.06 -6.73 -11.90
N VAL A 161 2.82 -7.33 -10.72
CA VAL A 161 2.51 -8.76 -10.57
C VAL A 161 1.00 -9.01 -10.67
N ASP A 162 0.18 -8.17 -10.03
CA ASP A 162 -1.28 -8.23 -10.08
C ASP A 162 -1.86 -6.81 -10.06
N GLU A 163 -2.18 -6.29 -11.25
CA GLU A 163 -2.71 -4.94 -11.44
C GLU A 163 -4.10 -4.74 -10.80
N ARG A 164 -4.81 -5.84 -10.49
CA ARG A 164 -6.14 -5.82 -9.88
C ARG A 164 -6.08 -5.97 -8.36
N ASN A 165 -4.89 -5.97 -7.77
CA ASN A 165 -4.74 -6.05 -6.32
C ASN A 165 -5.26 -4.77 -5.64
N PHE A 166 -6.53 -4.79 -5.23
CA PHE A 166 -7.17 -3.64 -4.59
C PHE A 166 -6.53 -3.26 -3.25
N HIS A 167 -5.94 -4.22 -2.50
CA HIS A 167 -5.22 -3.88 -1.27
C HIS A 167 -4.00 -3.01 -1.56
N CYS A 168 -3.27 -3.34 -2.63
CA CYS A 168 -2.12 -2.57 -3.06
C CYS A 168 -2.54 -1.20 -3.58
N TRP A 169 -3.66 -1.10 -4.31
CA TRP A 169 -4.21 0.20 -4.73
C TRP A 169 -4.63 1.06 -3.54
N ASN A 170 -5.30 0.48 -2.55
CA ASN A 170 -5.69 1.20 -1.33
C ASN A 170 -4.46 1.70 -0.55
N HIS A 171 -3.42 0.87 -0.42
CA HIS A 171 -2.16 1.29 0.20
C HIS A 171 -1.47 2.40 -0.60
N ARG A 172 -1.43 2.29 -1.93
CA ARG A 172 -0.88 3.33 -2.81
C ARG A 172 -1.60 4.66 -2.62
N ALA A 173 -2.93 4.66 -2.59
CA ALA A 173 -3.72 5.87 -2.36
C ALA A 173 -3.39 6.50 -0.99
N HIS A 174 -3.27 5.68 0.06
CA HIS A 174 -2.86 6.14 1.37
C HIS A 174 -1.46 6.79 1.38
N VAL A 175 -0.47 6.16 0.73
CA VAL A 175 0.90 6.70 0.60
C VAL A 175 0.90 8.04 -0.15
N LEU A 176 0.07 8.19 -1.19
CA LEU A 176 -0.09 9.47 -1.90
C LEU A 176 -0.71 10.56 -1.02
N CYS A 177 -1.62 10.23 -0.11
CA CYS A 177 -2.13 11.18 0.88
C CYS A 177 -1.02 11.66 1.83
N LEU A 178 -0.14 10.77 2.30
CA LEU A 178 1.02 11.16 3.10
C LEU A 178 2.00 12.02 2.29
N MET A 179 2.20 11.71 1.01
CA MET A 179 3.05 12.51 0.12
C MET A 179 2.52 13.94 -0.02
N ARG A 180 1.20 14.11 -0.18
CA ARG A 180 0.59 15.45 -0.20
C ARG A 180 0.83 16.22 1.10
N ARG A 181 0.70 15.56 2.25
CA ARG A 181 1.00 16.17 3.56
C ARG A 181 2.46 16.61 3.66
N LEU A 182 3.38 15.80 3.15
CA LEU A 182 4.81 16.13 3.13
C LEU A 182 5.09 17.37 2.29
N LEU A 183 4.54 17.42 1.07
CA LEU A 183 4.73 18.55 0.17
C LEU A 183 4.13 19.84 0.74
N ALA A 184 2.94 19.75 1.36
CA ALA A 184 2.31 20.90 2.02
C ALA A 184 3.15 21.42 3.19
N ALA A 185 3.71 20.53 4.03
CA ALA A 185 4.58 20.93 5.14
C ALA A 185 5.87 21.60 4.64
N ARG A 186 6.47 21.10 3.56
CA ARG A 186 7.65 21.72 2.93
C ARG A 186 7.34 23.11 2.39
N ALA A 187 6.22 23.27 1.70
CA ALA A 187 5.77 24.57 1.18
C ALA A 187 5.53 25.58 2.32
N ALA A 188 4.92 25.16 3.42
CA ALA A 188 4.70 26.02 4.60
C ALA A 188 6.01 26.39 5.32
N SER A 189 7.05 25.57 5.22
CA SER A 189 8.38 25.86 5.79
C SER A 189 9.31 26.61 4.85
N ALA A 190 8.94 26.81 3.59
CA ALA A 190 9.75 27.56 2.64
C ALA A 190 9.73 29.05 3.04
N PRO A 191 10.88 29.74 3.05
CA PRO A 191 10.87 31.18 3.23
C PRO A 191 10.01 31.81 2.12
N PRO A 192 9.28 32.91 2.42
CA PRO A 192 8.57 33.64 1.38
C PRO A 192 9.59 33.99 0.30
N GLU A 193 9.33 33.59 -0.95
CA GLU A 193 10.16 34.00 -2.07
C GLU A 193 10.39 35.50 -1.96
N ALA A 194 11.66 35.91 -2.04
CA ALA A 194 12.03 37.31 -2.03
C ALA A 194 11.15 38.01 -3.06
N ALA A 195 10.22 38.85 -2.56
CA ALA A 195 9.39 39.68 -3.38
C ALA A 195 10.30 40.35 -4.40
N ASP A 196 10.05 40.04 -5.67
CA ASP A 196 10.63 40.67 -6.83
C ASP A 196 10.81 42.17 -6.55
N GLY A 197 12.08 42.57 -6.43
CA GLY A 197 12.49 43.96 -6.23
C GLY A 197 12.30 44.73 -7.52
N GLY A 198 11.05 44.89 -7.94
CA GLY A 198 10.65 45.85 -8.97
C GLY A 198 10.47 47.22 -8.35
N GLY A 199 11.46 48.11 -8.53
CA GLY A 199 11.29 49.51 -8.16
C GLY A 199 12.52 50.39 -8.32
N GLU A 200 12.92 50.73 -9.55
CA GLU A 200 13.46 52.07 -9.81
C GLU A 200 13.21 52.56 -11.25
N ALA A 201 12.35 53.57 -11.32
CA ALA A 201 12.32 54.78 -12.14
C ALA A 201 12.48 54.76 -13.68
N ALA A 202 11.57 55.53 -14.28
CA ALA A 202 11.35 55.83 -15.69
C ALA A 202 12.35 56.80 -16.35
N ALA A 203 12.52 56.64 -17.67
CA ALA A 203 12.56 57.69 -18.71
C ALA A 203 12.53 56.95 -20.07
N GLY A 204 11.81 57.31 -21.14
CA GLY A 204 10.97 58.42 -21.49
C GLY A 204 10.83 58.41 -23.03
N ALA A 205 9.66 58.80 -23.53
CA ALA A 205 9.35 59.20 -24.92
C ALA A 205 9.37 58.13 -26.05
N ALA A 206 8.19 57.89 -26.65
CA ALA A 206 7.84 58.44 -27.97
C ALA A 206 6.43 58.01 -28.39
N ALA A 207 5.74 58.94 -29.04
CA ALA A 207 4.32 58.92 -29.38
C ALA A 207 4.02 58.32 -30.77
N ALA A 208 2.76 57.89 -30.94
CA ALA A 208 1.92 57.77 -32.16
C ALA A 208 1.03 56.53 -32.03
N SER A 209 -0.23 56.41 -32.47
CA SER A 209 -1.29 57.31 -32.91
C SER A 209 -2.49 56.41 -33.27
N ALA A 210 -3.70 56.86 -32.92
CA ALA A 210 -4.96 56.67 -33.64
C ALA A 210 -5.78 55.34 -33.63
N SER A 211 -7.09 55.56 -33.47
CA SER A 211 -8.30 54.79 -33.85
C SER A 211 -8.68 53.57 -32.99
N THR A 212 -9.72 53.60 -32.14
CA THR A 212 -11.19 53.69 -32.36
C THR A 212 -11.77 52.62 -33.27
N GLY A 213 -12.48 51.66 -32.66
CA GLY A 213 -13.39 50.73 -33.33
C GLY A 213 -14.19 49.96 -32.28
N ALA A 214 -15.44 50.35 -32.08
CA ALA A 214 -16.36 49.76 -31.12
C ALA A 214 -17.27 48.69 -31.76
N ALA A 215 -17.81 47.84 -30.86
CA ALA A 215 -19.17 47.28 -30.88
C ALA A 215 -19.47 45.90 -31.53
N GLY A 216 -20.29 45.15 -30.78
CA GLY A 216 -21.20 44.08 -31.23
C GLY A 216 -20.72 42.67 -30.79
N GLY A 217 -21.41 41.88 -29.96
CA GLY A 217 -22.79 41.92 -29.45
C GLY A 217 -23.54 40.64 -29.85
N GLY A 218 -23.97 39.85 -28.85
CA GLY A 218 -24.99 38.77 -28.93
C GLY A 218 -24.58 37.51 -29.70
N GLY A 219 -25.05 36.30 -29.39
CA GLY A 219 -26.16 35.80 -28.59
C GLY A 219 -26.62 34.45 -29.18
N ASP A 220 -27.34 33.66 -28.36
CA ASP A 220 -28.07 32.41 -28.64
C ASP A 220 -27.27 31.12 -28.91
N ALA A 221 -27.47 29.99 -28.21
CA ALA A 221 -28.66 29.26 -27.71
C ALA A 221 -29.40 28.42 -28.78
N GLY A 222 -29.79 27.21 -28.38
CA GLY A 222 -30.55 26.21 -29.16
C GLY A 222 -29.87 24.84 -29.10
N ALA A 223 -30.18 23.92 -28.17
CA ALA A 223 -31.43 23.18 -27.93
C ALA A 223 -31.88 22.31 -29.12
N GLY A 224 -31.94 20.99 -28.91
CA GLY A 224 -32.60 20.03 -29.81
C GLY A 224 -32.11 18.58 -29.63
N GLY A 225 -32.80 17.79 -28.81
CA GLY A 225 -32.75 16.30 -28.88
C GLY A 225 -33.68 15.77 -29.98
N PRO A 226 -34.32 14.60 -29.83
CA PRO A 226 -33.87 13.29 -29.35
C PRO A 226 -34.20 12.18 -30.41
N GLY A 227 -33.83 10.92 -30.13
CA GLY A 227 -34.36 9.73 -30.83
C GLY A 227 -33.28 8.83 -31.43
N ALA A 228 -33.47 7.53 -31.61
CA ALA A 228 -34.59 6.67 -31.26
C ALA A 228 -34.14 5.20 -31.36
N ALA A 229 -34.93 4.33 -30.73
CA ALA A 229 -35.34 3.01 -31.22
C ALA A 229 -34.32 1.86 -31.36
N ARG A 230 -34.44 0.96 -30.39
CA ARG A 230 -34.31 -0.50 -30.52
C ARG A 230 -35.41 -1.06 -31.46
N PRO A 231 -35.16 -2.20 -32.13
CA PRO A 231 -36.21 -3.22 -32.29
C PRO A 231 -35.64 -4.65 -32.03
N PRO A 232 -36.38 -5.77 -32.23
CA PRO A 232 -36.82 -6.61 -31.11
C PRO A 232 -36.36 -8.09 -31.20
N ALA A 233 -36.90 -8.89 -30.28
CA ALA A 233 -36.66 -10.31 -30.02
C ALA A 233 -37.04 -11.29 -31.16
N GLY A 234 -36.49 -12.51 -31.04
CA GLY A 234 -37.02 -13.71 -31.71
C GLY A 234 -36.38 -15.00 -31.14
N PRO A 235 -37.17 -15.99 -30.68
CA PRO A 235 -36.72 -17.25 -30.06
C PRO A 235 -36.62 -18.40 -31.08
N ASP A 236 -36.04 -19.54 -30.67
CA ASP A 236 -36.49 -20.93 -30.95
C ASP A 236 -35.34 -21.93 -30.65
N ALA A 237 -35.52 -22.82 -29.67
CA ALA A 237 -36.06 -24.19 -29.80
C ALA A 237 -35.02 -25.15 -30.45
N ALA A 238 -34.40 -26.04 -29.67
CA ALA A 238 -34.88 -27.38 -29.34
C ALA A 238 -34.29 -28.45 -30.29
N GLY A 239 -33.82 -29.56 -29.71
CA GLY A 239 -33.83 -30.86 -30.39
C GLY A 239 -32.49 -31.58 -30.51
N GLY A 240 -32.41 -32.76 -29.86
CA GLY A 240 -31.84 -33.94 -30.53
C GLY A 240 -30.51 -34.48 -30.01
N ALA A 241 -30.58 -35.31 -28.97
CA ALA A 241 -29.76 -36.52 -28.86
C ALA A 241 -30.48 -37.67 -29.60
N PRO A 242 -29.95 -38.90 -29.67
CA PRO A 242 -28.62 -39.38 -30.10
C PRO A 242 -28.84 -40.34 -31.32
N PRO A 243 -27.99 -41.34 -31.66
CA PRO A 243 -27.66 -42.50 -30.82
C PRO A 243 -26.19 -42.59 -30.36
#